data_AF-A0A1Q7T1X1-F1
#
_entry.id   AF-A0A1Q7T1X1-F1
#
_cell.length_a   1.000
_cell.length_b   1.000
_cell.length_c   1.000
_cell.angle_alpha   90.00
_cell.angle_beta   90.00
_cell.angle_gamma   90.00
#
_symmetry.space_group_name_H-M   'P 1'
#
loop_
_entity.id
_entity.type
_entity.pdbx_description
1 polymer ?
#
loop_
_entity_poly.entity_id
_entity_poly.type
_entity_poly.pdbx_seq_one_letter_code
_entity_poly.pdbx_strand_id
1 'polypeptide(L)'
;MTASTALYGFAGLCLSFAVARRFVKEQWAFWATIGVWFGSSVPMYIYLLPAWSHAHSVFVDALFLWYWLRTRVTRTSRQWLKLGLLSGLMIDVYQLNAAFLVAVAFEVFSSYAEILAPGRSRQEGFANTLRLHTIFGGGTLFALLPTFIARQIVFGNPLSMGPYALSTWNWASPALEKVLFSTDHGLFVFTPILVLAIAGLFCLWILDKVVGAICSTITLVFYGLVSCYPWWYGNIGFGNRFFISLTPIFILGLASLFAWAARLWPESRGASVRVVPLVVLFVVWNLGLLYQWQTHLLPRFGSVYWEELVYNQFRVVPAQALRDLREKFRLPGTVRN
;
A
#
# COMPACT_ATOMS: atom_id res chain seq x y z
N MET A 1 -7.64 20.70 -4.78
CA MET A 1 -7.79 19.23 -4.62
C MET A 1 -6.56 18.47 -5.13
N THR A 2 -6.20 18.53 -6.42
CA THR A 2 -5.05 17.77 -6.98
C THR A 2 -3.72 17.99 -6.27
N ALA A 3 -3.36 19.24 -5.96
CA ALA A 3 -2.12 19.55 -5.25
C ALA A 3 -2.09 18.97 -3.82
N SER A 4 -3.22 18.96 -3.12
CA SER A 4 -3.35 18.36 -1.78
C SER A 4 -3.19 16.85 -1.82
N THR A 5 -3.85 16.18 -2.77
CA THR A 5 -3.69 14.73 -2.99
C THR A 5 -2.24 14.37 -3.30
N ALA A 6 -1.58 15.15 -4.15
CA ALA A 6 -0.16 14.97 -4.48
C ALA A 6 0.74 15.13 -3.25
N LEU A 7 0.47 16.14 -2.42
CA LEU A 7 1.22 16.39 -1.19
C LEU A 7 1.08 15.24 -0.19
N TYR A 8 -0.14 14.76 0.05
CA TYR A 8 -0.37 13.62 0.94
C TYR A 8 0.29 12.34 0.41
N GLY A 9 0.08 12.03 -0.87
CA GLY A 9 0.71 10.86 -1.50
C GLY A 9 2.24 10.90 -1.39
N PHE A 10 2.85 12.05 -1.68
CA PHE A 10 4.30 12.23 -1.54
C PHE A 10 4.78 12.14 -0.08
N ALA A 11 4.06 12.76 0.86
CA ALA A 11 4.37 12.63 2.29
C ALA A 11 4.29 11.17 2.76
N GLY A 12 3.32 10.40 2.25
CA GLY A 12 3.19 8.97 2.51
C GLY A 12 4.38 8.15 1.96
N LEU A 13 4.87 8.49 0.77
CA LEU A 13 6.10 7.89 0.22
C LEU A 13 7.34 8.22 1.05
N CYS A 14 7.48 9.46 1.51
CA CYS A 14 8.56 9.88 2.40
C CYS A 14 8.51 9.14 3.76
N LEU A 15 7.32 8.96 4.33
CA LEU A 15 7.13 8.18 5.56
C LEU A 15 7.44 6.69 5.33
N SER A 16 7.00 6.13 4.21
CA SER A 16 7.29 4.74 3.81
C SER A 16 8.80 4.51 3.66
N PHE A 17 9.50 5.43 3.00
CA PHE A 17 10.96 5.45 2.94
C PHE A 17 11.59 5.53 4.34
N ALA A 18 11.08 6.41 5.21
CA ALA A 18 11.57 6.56 6.58
C ALA A 18 11.37 5.29 7.42
N VAL A 19 10.31 4.53 7.17
CA VAL A 19 10.09 3.20 7.76
C VAL A 19 11.09 2.20 7.22
N ALA A 20 11.26 2.11 5.89
CA ALA A 20 12.15 1.15 5.27
C ALA A 20 13.62 1.32 5.68
N ARG A 21 14.13 2.56 5.75
CA ARG A 21 15.52 2.86 6.16
C ARG A 21 15.84 2.49 7.61
N ARG A 22 14.85 2.10 8.44
CA ARG A 22 15.10 1.56 9.78
C ARG A 22 15.62 0.13 9.76
N PHE A 23 15.31 -0.63 8.70
CA PHE A 23 15.66 -2.05 8.58
C PHE A 23 16.79 -2.30 7.57
N VAL A 24 16.96 -1.39 6.59
CA VAL A 24 17.93 -1.55 5.52
C VAL A 24 18.71 -0.26 5.24
N LYS A 25 19.82 -0.36 4.49
CA LYS A 25 20.59 0.80 4.03
C LYS A 25 19.72 1.76 3.22
N GLU A 26 19.99 3.05 3.37
CA GLU A 26 19.21 4.14 2.76
C GLU A 26 19.04 3.99 1.23
N GLN A 27 20.10 3.56 0.53
CA GLN A 27 20.03 3.34 -0.92
C GLN A 27 18.97 2.32 -1.34
N TRP A 28 18.74 1.27 -0.55
CA TRP A 28 17.77 0.21 -0.87
C TRP A 28 16.34 0.68 -0.59
N ALA A 29 16.16 1.41 0.52
CA ALA A 29 14.89 2.08 0.80
C ALA A 29 14.55 3.09 -0.31
N PHE A 30 15.53 3.87 -0.80
CA PHE A 30 15.33 4.84 -1.86
C PHE A 30 14.88 4.18 -3.16
N TRP A 31 15.63 3.18 -3.66
CA TRP A 31 15.27 2.51 -4.91
C TRP A 31 13.97 1.70 -4.81
N ALA A 32 13.65 1.16 -3.64
CA ALA A 32 12.36 0.52 -3.41
C ALA A 32 11.20 1.54 -3.44
N THR A 33 11.38 2.71 -2.81
CA THR A 33 10.39 3.80 -2.88
C THR A 33 10.19 4.27 -4.31
N ILE A 34 11.25 4.50 -5.08
CA ILE A 34 11.15 4.87 -6.50
C ILE A 34 10.48 3.76 -7.32
N GLY A 35 10.86 2.50 -7.08
CA GLY A 35 10.30 1.35 -7.76
C GLY A 35 8.81 1.18 -7.51
N VAL A 36 8.35 1.24 -6.26
CA VAL A 36 6.92 1.15 -5.96
C VAL A 36 6.19 2.42 -6.41
N TRP A 37 6.77 3.60 -6.22
CA TRP A 37 6.14 4.85 -6.63
C TRP A 37 5.87 4.85 -8.13
N PHE A 38 6.86 4.58 -8.99
CA PHE A 38 6.66 4.68 -10.44
C PHE A 38 6.38 3.35 -11.15
N GLY A 39 6.67 2.21 -10.53
CA GLY A 39 6.47 0.87 -11.08
C GLY A 39 5.16 0.20 -10.67
N SER A 40 4.27 0.92 -9.96
CA SER A 40 2.94 0.43 -9.56
C SER A 40 1.82 1.39 -9.95
N SER A 41 0.59 1.13 -9.49
CA SER A 41 -0.57 2.01 -9.72
C SER A 41 -0.50 3.33 -8.97
N VAL A 42 0.44 3.52 -8.02
CA VAL A 42 0.54 4.73 -7.19
C VAL A 42 0.51 6.05 -8.00
N PRO A 43 1.23 6.25 -9.13
CA PRO A 43 1.21 7.51 -9.87
C PRO A 43 -0.17 7.82 -10.44
N MET A 44 -0.92 6.78 -10.83
CA MET A 44 -2.27 6.94 -11.36
C MET A 44 -3.13 7.69 -10.34
N TYR A 45 -3.10 7.28 -9.08
CA TYR A 45 -4.01 7.79 -8.06
C TYR A 45 -3.47 9.02 -7.32
N ILE A 46 -2.19 9.32 -7.46
CA ILE A 46 -1.62 10.60 -7.01
C ILE A 46 -1.84 11.70 -8.05
N TYR A 47 -1.63 11.43 -9.34
CA TYR A 47 -1.56 12.47 -10.37
C TYR A 47 -2.74 12.50 -11.35
N LEU A 48 -3.24 11.35 -11.77
CA LEU A 48 -4.22 11.26 -12.87
C LEU A 48 -5.66 11.08 -12.37
N LEU A 49 -5.85 10.38 -11.24
CA LEU A 49 -7.13 10.15 -10.57
C LEU A 49 -7.09 10.66 -9.11
N PRO A 50 -6.81 11.95 -8.88
CA PRO A 50 -6.57 12.51 -7.54
C PRO A 50 -7.82 12.63 -6.67
N ALA A 51 -9.02 12.37 -7.22
CA ALA A 51 -10.29 12.43 -6.51
C ALA A 51 -10.54 11.19 -5.63
N TRP A 52 -9.77 10.11 -5.80
CA TRP A 52 -9.93 8.89 -5.01
C TRP A 52 -9.17 8.99 -3.68
N SER A 53 -9.63 8.25 -2.67
CA SER A 53 -9.02 8.26 -1.33
C SER A 53 -7.62 7.63 -1.28
N HIS A 54 -7.21 6.87 -2.29
CA HIS A 54 -6.01 6.03 -2.25
C HIS A 54 -4.71 6.75 -1.91
N ALA A 55 -4.47 7.98 -2.40
CA ALA A 55 -3.26 8.72 -2.02
C ALA A 55 -3.27 9.14 -0.53
N HIS A 56 -4.45 9.42 0.03
CA HIS A 56 -4.62 9.68 1.46
C HIS A 56 -4.43 8.40 2.27
N SER A 57 -4.85 7.24 1.74
CA SER A 57 -4.54 5.92 2.33
C SER A 57 -3.02 5.71 2.43
N VAL A 58 -2.26 5.94 1.34
CA VAL A 58 -0.78 5.83 1.38
C VAL A 58 -0.19 6.68 2.51
N PHE A 59 -0.68 7.91 2.69
CA PHE A 59 -0.23 8.79 3.76
C PHE A 59 -0.57 8.27 5.16
N VAL A 60 -1.85 8.00 5.43
CA VAL A 60 -2.30 7.65 6.78
C VAL A 60 -1.79 6.27 7.20
N ASP A 61 -1.69 5.32 6.27
CA ASP A 61 -1.19 3.96 6.52
C ASP A 61 0.32 3.99 6.80
N ALA A 62 1.08 4.79 6.04
CA ALA A 62 2.50 5.01 6.30
C ALA A 62 2.75 5.75 7.63
N LEU A 63 1.92 6.76 7.95
CA LEU A 63 1.99 7.48 9.21
C LEU A 63 1.68 6.58 10.40
N PHE A 64 0.65 5.74 10.28
CA PHE A 64 0.30 4.74 11.28
C PHE A 64 1.45 3.77 11.51
N LEU A 65 1.98 3.13 10.45
CA LEU A 65 3.11 2.20 10.58
C LEU A 65 4.36 2.86 11.15
N TRP A 66 4.70 4.07 10.70
CA TRP A 66 5.83 4.83 11.20
C TRP A 66 5.68 5.12 12.70
N TYR A 67 4.50 5.58 13.11
CA TYR A 67 4.23 5.94 14.50
C TYR A 67 4.18 4.69 15.40
N TRP A 68 3.55 3.62 14.91
CA TRP A 68 3.50 2.32 15.56
C TRP A 68 4.90 1.79 15.83
N LEU A 69 5.77 1.71 14.81
CA LEU A 69 7.16 1.26 14.94
C LEU A 69 8.00 2.19 15.82
N ARG A 70 7.76 3.51 15.77
CA ARG A 70 8.52 4.48 16.58
C ARG A 70 8.24 4.33 18.08
N THR A 71 7.06 3.84 18.44
CA THR A 71 6.60 3.82 19.84
C THR A 71 6.50 2.42 20.44
N ARG A 72 6.87 1.37 19.69
CA ARG A 72 6.63 -0.04 20.00
C ARG A 72 7.17 -0.58 21.33
N VAL A 73 8.26 -0.04 21.87
CA VAL A 73 8.94 -0.64 23.04
C VAL A 73 8.17 -0.38 24.34
N THR A 74 7.88 0.88 24.66
CA THR A 74 7.11 1.26 25.85
C THR A 74 6.23 2.45 25.53
N ARG A 75 4.91 2.23 25.47
CA ARG A 75 3.93 3.28 25.14
C ARG A 75 3.33 3.92 26.36
N THR A 76 3.42 5.24 26.40
CA THR A 76 2.64 6.09 27.31
C THR A 76 1.16 6.11 26.92
N SER A 77 0.28 6.50 27.84
CA SER A 77 -1.16 6.70 27.57
C SER A 77 -1.42 7.66 26.41
N ARG A 78 -0.63 8.74 26.30
CA ARG A 78 -0.72 9.69 25.18
C ARG A 78 -0.36 9.03 23.85
N GLN A 79 0.59 8.10 23.85
CA GLN A 79 0.97 7.40 22.63
C GLN A 79 -0.10 6.41 22.19
N TRP A 80 -0.72 5.70 23.13
CA TRP A 80 -1.89 4.84 22.86
C TRP A 80 -3.09 5.63 22.33
N LEU A 81 -3.38 6.81 22.92
CA LEU A 81 -4.44 7.69 22.42
C LEU A 81 -4.18 8.13 20.98
N LYS A 82 -2.95 8.58 20.67
CA LYS A 82 -2.57 8.96 19.31
C LYS A 82 -2.67 7.80 18.32
N LEU A 83 -2.27 6.59 18.74
CA LEU A 83 -2.38 5.39 17.90
C LEU A 83 -3.85 5.03 17.63
N GLY A 84 -4.73 5.21 18.63
CA GLY A 84 -6.17 5.07 18.47
C GLY A 84 -6.76 6.10 17.51
N LEU A 85 -6.42 7.37 17.68
CA LEU A 85 -6.86 8.44 16.77
C LEU A 85 -6.41 8.18 15.32
N LEU A 86 -5.15 7.76 15.13
CA LEU A 86 -4.63 7.37 13.80
C LEU A 86 -5.37 6.15 13.24
N SER A 87 -5.72 5.19 14.09
CA SER A 87 -6.48 3.99 13.70
C SER A 87 -7.87 4.34 13.20
N GLY A 88 -8.60 5.20 13.91
CA GLY A 88 -9.92 5.66 13.45
C GLY A 88 -9.83 6.49 12.17
N LEU A 89 -8.88 7.42 12.08
CA LEU A 89 -8.64 8.21 10.87
C LEU A 89 -8.32 7.33 9.65
N MET A 90 -7.51 6.29 9.83
CA MET A 90 -7.16 5.35 8.79
C MET A 90 -8.38 4.63 8.22
N ILE A 91 -9.29 4.18 9.10
CA ILE A 91 -10.54 3.52 8.72
C ILE A 91 -11.50 4.51 8.03
N ASP A 92 -11.57 5.75 8.52
CA ASP A 92 -12.37 6.82 7.93
C ASP A 92 -11.93 7.15 6.49
N VAL A 93 -10.61 7.23 6.26
CA VAL A 93 -10.05 7.47 4.92
C VAL A 93 -10.38 6.32 4.00
N TYR A 94 -10.16 5.08 4.46
CA TYR A 94 -10.54 3.92 3.69
C TYR A 94 -10.75 2.68 4.57
N GLN A 95 -11.96 2.13 4.53
CA GLN A 95 -12.39 1.10 5.47
C GLN A 95 -11.53 -0.18 5.45
N LEU A 96 -11.01 -0.58 4.28
CA LEU A 96 -10.12 -1.74 4.18
C LEU A 96 -8.80 -1.56 4.92
N ASN A 97 -8.39 -0.32 5.20
CA ASN A 97 -7.17 -0.04 5.95
C ASN A 97 -7.26 -0.54 7.40
N ALA A 98 -8.46 -0.90 7.90
CA ALA A 98 -8.64 -1.64 9.14
C ALA A 98 -7.73 -2.89 9.26
N ALA A 99 -7.30 -3.48 8.14
CA ALA A 99 -6.33 -4.58 8.13
C ALA A 99 -5.02 -4.24 8.86
N PHE A 100 -4.57 -2.98 8.87
CA PHE A 100 -3.37 -2.55 9.59
C PHE A 100 -3.50 -2.67 11.11
N LEU A 101 -4.73 -2.77 11.65
CA LEU A 101 -4.95 -3.01 13.08
C LEU A 101 -4.42 -4.36 13.55
N VAL A 102 -4.09 -5.29 12.66
CA VAL A 102 -3.33 -6.50 12.98
C VAL A 102 -2.06 -6.18 13.78
N ALA A 103 -1.39 -5.05 13.47
CA ALA A 103 -0.20 -4.60 14.20
C ALA A 103 -0.49 -4.33 15.69
N VAL A 104 -1.62 -3.68 15.98
CA VAL A 104 -2.06 -3.40 17.35
C VAL A 104 -2.63 -4.65 18.01
N ALA A 105 -3.42 -5.45 17.28
CA ALA A 105 -3.99 -6.69 17.78
C ALA A 105 -2.88 -7.63 18.28
N PHE A 106 -1.80 -7.79 17.52
CA PHE A 106 -0.63 -8.56 17.95
C PHE A 106 -0.07 -8.07 19.30
N GLU A 107 0.08 -6.76 19.48
CA GLU A 107 0.58 -6.19 20.73
C GLU A 107 -0.37 -6.40 21.90
N VAL A 108 -1.67 -6.22 21.67
CA VAL A 108 -2.72 -6.46 22.66
C VAL A 108 -2.66 -7.90 23.15
N PHE A 109 -2.64 -8.86 22.21
CA PHE A 109 -2.56 -10.29 22.56
C PHE A 109 -1.25 -10.64 23.27
N SER A 110 -0.11 -10.11 22.80
CA SER A 110 1.18 -10.35 23.45
C SER A 110 1.22 -9.80 24.89
N SER A 111 0.65 -8.61 25.13
CA SER A 111 0.60 -8.00 26.47
C SER A 111 -0.22 -8.84 27.44
N TYR A 112 -1.39 -9.36 27.01
CA TYR A 112 -2.19 -10.23 27.86
C TYR A 112 -1.57 -11.61 28.06
N ALA A 113 -0.92 -12.18 27.03
CA ALA A 113 -0.19 -13.44 27.16
C ALA A 113 0.95 -13.33 28.19
N GLU A 114 1.69 -12.21 28.20
CA GLU A 114 2.73 -11.95 29.20
C GLU A 114 2.21 -11.82 30.64
N ILE A 115 0.99 -11.28 30.82
CA ILE A 115 0.35 -11.16 32.14
C ILE A 115 -0.12 -12.52 32.65
N LEU A 116 -0.59 -13.39 31.75
CA LEU A 116 -1.07 -14.73 32.08
C LEU A 116 0.09 -15.72 32.35
N ALA A 117 1.31 -15.39 31.93
CA ALA A 117 2.49 -16.22 32.15
C ALA A 117 2.78 -16.46 33.66
N PRO A 118 3.28 -17.65 34.05
CA PRO A 118 3.60 -17.96 35.45
C PRO A 118 4.66 -17.03 36.04
N GLY A 119 4.50 -16.60 37.30
CA GLY A 119 5.55 -15.91 38.07
C GLY A 119 5.55 -14.37 38.08
N ARG A 120 4.49 -13.70 37.60
CA ARG A 120 4.35 -12.23 37.66
C ARG A 120 3.15 -11.76 38.50
N SER A 121 3.22 -10.53 39.02
CA SER A 121 2.09 -9.84 39.66
C SER A 121 0.96 -9.64 38.63
N ARG A 122 -0.12 -10.42 38.76
CA ARG A 122 -1.20 -10.47 37.75
C ARG A 122 -2.13 -9.27 37.79
N GLN A 123 -2.41 -8.72 38.97
CA GLN A 123 -3.48 -7.71 39.14
C GLN A 123 -3.07 -6.31 38.65
N GLU A 124 -1.90 -5.80 39.06
CA GLU A 124 -1.46 -4.45 38.68
C GLU A 124 -1.13 -4.34 37.18
N GLY A 125 -0.53 -5.39 36.61
CA GLY A 125 -0.25 -5.48 35.17
C GLY A 125 -1.52 -5.51 34.31
N PHE A 126 -2.56 -6.22 34.77
CA PHE A 126 -3.84 -6.31 34.06
C PHE A 126 -4.60 -4.99 34.05
N ALA A 127 -4.75 -4.33 35.20
CA ALA A 127 -5.47 -3.07 35.29
C ALA A 127 -4.83 -1.97 34.45
N ASN A 128 -3.50 -1.86 34.47
CA ASN A 128 -2.78 -0.89 33.64
C ASN A 128 -2.92 -1.21 32.14
N THR A 129 -2.78 -2.47 31.74
CA THR A 129 -2.92 -2.89 30.34
C THR A 129 -4.32 -2.64 29.80
N LEU A 130 -5.35 -3.00 30.59
CA LEU A 130 -6.75 -2.72 30.26
C LEU A 130 -6.97 -1.21 30.09
N ARG A 131 -6.48 -0.38 31.03
CA ARG A 131 -6.57 1.08 30.92
C ARG A 131 -5.97 1.59 29.61
N LEU A 132 -4.79 1.13 29.22
CA LEU A 132 -4.12 1.58 27.99
C LEU A 132 -4.88 1.16 26.73
N HIS A 133 -5.41 -0.06 26.69
CA HIS A 133 -6.22 -0.53 25.56
C HIS A 133 -7.58 0.17 25.47
N THR A 134 -8.20 0.52 26.61
CA THR A 134 -9.42 1.35 26.65
C THR A 134 -9.15 2.75 26.11
N ILE A 135 -7.99 3.35 26.42
CA ILE A 135 -7.59 4.66 25.86
C ILE A 135 -7.42 4.57 24.34
N PHE A 136 -6.80 3.50 23.85
CA PHE A 136 -6.70 3.24 22.41
C PHE A 136 -8.07 3.08 21.74
N GLY A 137 -8.94 2.23 22.30
CA GLY A 137 -10.29 2.00 21.79
C GLY A 137 -11.12 3.28 21.79
N GLY A 138 -11.08 4.06 22.87
CA GLY A 138 -11.74 5.36 22.97
C GLY A 138 -11.24 6.36 21.93
N GLY A 139 -9.92 6.45 21.71
CA GLY A 139 -9.34 7.28 20.65
C GLY A 139 -9.79 6.86 19.24
N THR A 140 -9.88 5.55 18.99
CA THR A 140 -10.35 5.00 17.71
C THR A 140 -11.81 5.35 17.47
N LEU A 141 -12.68 5.10 18.43
CA LEU A 141 -14.11 5.42 18.34
C LEU A 141 -14.35 6.93 18.18
N PHE A 142 -13.58 7.76 18.89
CA PHE A 142 -13.65 9.21 18.77
C PHE A 142 -13.29 9.67 17.35
N ALA A 143 -12.21 9.14 16.78
CA ALA A 143 -11.83 9.47 15.42
C ALA A 143 -12.86 8.99 14.38
N LEU A 144 -13.57 7.88 14.61
CA LEU A 144 -14.64 7.36 13.75
C LEU A 144 -15.99 8.11 13.86
N LEU A 145 -16.12 9.08 14.77
CA LEU A 145 -17.37 9.83 14.95
C LEU A 145 -17.89 10.45 13.64
N PRO A 146 -17.08 11.08 12.77
CA PRO A 146 -17.55 11.63 11.50
C PRO A 146 -18.21 10.55 10.63
N THR A 147 -17.63 9.35 10.55
CA THR A 147 -18.21 8.23 9.79
C THR A 147 -19.55 7.78 10.38
N PHE A 148 -19.65 7.63 11.70
CA PHE A 148 -20.91 7.22 12.34
C PHE A 148 -22.01 8.27 12.18
N ILE A 149 -21.68 9.55 12.33
CA ILE A 149 -22.62 10.66 12.12
C ILE A 149 -23.07 10.70 10.66
N ALA A 150 -22.15 10.62 9.70
CA ALA A 150 -22.47 10.61 8.28
C ALA A 150 -23.40 9.43 7.92
N ARG A 151 -23.10 8.23 8.43
CA ARG A 151 -23.94 7.04 8.22
C ARG A 151 -25.32 7.17 8.86
N GLN A 152 -25.42 7.76 10.04
CA GLN A 152 -26.72 8.05 10.66
C GLN A 152 -27.55 9.01 9.80
N ILE A 153 -26.93 10.06 9.26
CA ILE A 153 -27.61 11.05 8.43
C ILE A 153 -28.06 10.42 7.10
N VAL A 154 -27.18 9.67 6.43
CA VAL A 154 -27.44 9.14 5.07
C VAL A 154 -28.29 7.87 5.09
N PHE A 155 -28.05 6.96 6.04
CA PHE A 155 -28.67 5.64 6.07
C PHE A 155 -29.63 5.43 7.25
N GLY A 156 -29.76 6.39 8.17
CA GLY A 156 -30.60 6.26 9.37
C GLY A 156 -30.05 5.31 10.45
N ASN A 157 -28.87 4.74 10.25
CA ASN A 157 -28.20 3.81 11.18
C ASN A 157 -26.68 4.04 11.12
N PRO A 158 -26.00 4.32 12.25
CA PRO A 158 -24.57 4.65 12.24
C PRO A 158 -23.69 3.45 11.87
N LEU A 159 -24.20 2.23 12.04
CA LEU A 159 -23.51 0.98 11.73
C LEU A 159 -23.77 0.49 10.31
N SER A 160 -24.62 1.20 9.53
CA SER A 160 -24.86 0.85 8.14
C SER A 160 -23.60 0.98 7.30
N MET A 161 -23.30 -0.05 6.52
CA MET A 161 -22.14 -0.11 5.63
C MET A 161 -22.51 0.28 4.19
N GLY A 162 -23.79 0.60 3.94
CA GLY A 162 -24.32 0.97 2.63
C GLY A 162 -23.95 -0.04 1.55
N PRO A 163 -23.46 0.41 0.37
CA PRO A 163 -23.02 -0.46 -0.72
C PRO A 163 -21.89 -1.44 -0.37
N TYR A 164 -21.20 -1.24 0.76
CA TYR A 164 -20.14 -2.11 1.25
C TYR A 164 -20.62 -3.11 2.31
N ALA A 165 -21.93 -3.37 2.40
CA ALA A 165 -22.51 -4.37 3.29
C ALA A 165 -21.82 -5.73 3.11
N LEU A 166 -21.33 -6.32 4.20
CA LEU A 166 -20.59 -7.59 4.18
C LEU A 166 -21.46 -8.77 3.70
N SER A 167 -22.78 -8.65 3.76
CA SER A 167 -23.72 -9.67 3.27
C SER A 167 -23.67 -9.85 1.75
N THR A 168 -23.20 -8.86 0.99
CA THR A 168 -23.10 -8.97 -0.47
C THR A 168 -21.78 -9.59 -0.93
N TRP A 169 -20.85 -9.88 -0.01
CA TRP A 169 -19.52 -10.34 -0.33
C TRP A 169 -19.47 -11.85 -0.60
N ASN A 170 -18.55 -12.23 -1.47
CA ASN A 170 -18.36 -13.60 -1.95
C ASN A 170 -17.50 -14.43 -0.99
N TRP A 171 -17.88 -14.52 0.29
CA TRP A 171 -17.10 -15.22 1.32
C TRP A 171 -16.82 -16.69 1.01
N ALA A 172 -17.81 -17.38 0.42
CA ALA A 172 -17.70 -18.80 0.07
C ALA A 172 -16.98 -19.05 -1.26
N SER A 173 -16.80 -18.02 -2.09
CA SER A 173 -16.18 -18.13 -3.42
C SER A 173 -15.30 -16.91 -3.71
N PRO A 174 -14.21 -16.71 -2.94
CA PRO A 174 -13.32 -15.57 -3.12
C PRO A 174 -12.58 -15.63 -4.47
N ALA A 175 -12.41 -14.49 -5.12
CA ALA A 175 -11.75 -14.34 -6.41
C ALA A 175 -10.22 -14.32 -6.29
N LEU A 176 -9.64 -15.28 -5.56
CA LEU A 176 -8.23 -15.31 -5.15
C LEU A 176 -7.26 -15.13 -6.34
N GLU A 177 -7.37 -15.99 -7.35
CA GLU A 177 -6.49 -15.96 -8.52
C GLU A 177 -6.72 -14.70 -9.37
N LYS A 178 -7.99 -14.35 -9.59
CA LYS A 178 -8.37 -13.23 -10.46
C LYS A 178 -7.86 -11.89 -9.92
N VAL A 179 -7.88 -11.69 -8.60
CA VAL A 179 -7.33 -10.49 -7.97
C VAL A 179 -5.85 -10.29 -8.30
N LEU A 180 -5.09 -11.38 -8.44
CA LEU A 180 -3.65 -11.32 -8.70
C LEU A 180 -3.32 -11.28 -10.20
N PHE A 181 -4.00 -12.09 -11.01
CA PHE A 181 -3.58 -12.42 -12.36
C PHE A 181 -4.59 -12.11 -13.46
N SER A 182 -5.78 -11.59 -13.13
CA SER A 182 -6.75 -11.21 -14.15
C SER A 182 -6.22 -10.08 -15.03
N THR A 183 -6.55 -10.12 -16.32
CA THR A 183 -6.35 -9.00 -17.23
C THR A 183 -7.35 -7.86 -17.00
N ASP A 184 -8.38 -8.09 -16.19
CA ASP A 184 -9.29 -7.08 -15.63
C ASP A 184 -8.70 -6.55 -14.31
N HIS A 185 -7.70 -5.67 -14.44
CA HIS A 185 -7.04 -4.97 -13.33
C HIS A 185 -6.33 -5.84 -12.27
N GLY A 186 -5.89 -7.06 -12.60
CA GLY A 186 -5.13 -7.92 -11.68
C GLY A 186 -3.84 -7.27 -11.17
N LEU A 187 -3.51 -7.53 -9.91
CA LEU A 187 -2.39 -6.87 -9.21
C LEU A 187 -1.06 -7.05 -9.95
N PHE A 188 -0.65 -8.29 -10.23
CA PHE A 188 0.67 -8.58 -10.79
C PHE A 188 0.75 -8.40 -12.31
N VAL A 189 -0.38 -8.43 -13.01
CA VAL A 189 -0.44 -8.13 -14.44
C VAL A 189 -0.10 -6.67 -14.71
N PHE A 190 -0.71 -5.76 -13.93
CA PHE A 190 -0.51 -4.33 -14.10
C PHE A 190 0.71 -3.80 -13.34
N THR A 191 1.06 -4.41 -12.20
CA THR A 191 2.13 -3.91 -11.31
C THR A 191 3.12 -5.02 -10.94
N PRO A 192 3.86 -5.57 -11.92
CA PRO A 192 4.69 -6.76 -11.72
C PRO A 192 5.83 -6.57 -10.69
N ILE A 193 6.28 -5.33 -10.45
CA ILE A 193 7.26 -5.05 -9.39
C ILE A 193 6.76 -5.46 -7.99
N LEU A 194 5.44 -5.52 -7.79
CA LEU A 194 4.87 -5.92 -6.51
C LEU A 194 5.07 -7.41 -6.21
N VAL A 195 5.34 -8.26 -7.21
CA VAL A 195 5.78 -9.65 -6.98
C VAL A 195 7.07 -9.66 -6.15
N LEU A 196 8.02 -8.79 -6.51
CA LEU A 196 9.28 -8.64 -5.78
C LEU A 196 9.06 -8.02 -4.39
N ALA A 197 8.10 -7.08 -4.26
CA ALA A 197 7.75 -6.51 -2.97
C ALA A 197 7.19 -7.57 -2.00
N ILE A 198 6.30 -8.44 -2.48
CA ILE A 198 5.73 -9.56 -1.71
C ILE A 198 6.83 -10.57 -1.33
N ALA A 199 7.69 -10.98 -2.27
CA ALA A 199 8.83 -11.84 -1.97
C ALA A 199 9.77 -11.21 -0.92
N GLY A 200 9.91 -9.89 -0.95
CA GLY A 200 10.67 -9.14 0.02
C GLY A 200 10.11 -9.13 1.44
N LEU A 201 8.83 -9.44 1.66
CA LEU A 201 8.28 -9.62 3.01
C LEU A 201 8.88 -10.84 3.71
N PHE A 202 9.26 -11.88 2.97
CA PHE A 202 10.03 -13.00 3.52
C PHE A 202 11.44 -12.55 3.95
N CYS A 203 12.07 -11.67 3.17
CA CYS A 203 13.37 -11.09 3.55
C CYS A 203 13.24 -10.21 4.80
N LEU A 204 12.15 -9.44 4.92
CA LEU A 204 11.84 -8.67 6.12
C LEU A 204 11.67 -9.57 7.34
N TRP A 205 10.99 -10.71 7.21
CA TRP A 205 10.87 -11.70 8.28
C TRP A 205 12.24 -12.21 8.76
N ILE A 206 13.19 -12.41 7.84
CA ILE A 206 14.55 -12.82 8.20
C ILE A 206 15.28 -11.69 8.98
N LEU A 207 15.03 -10.42 8.65
CA LEU A 207 15.64 -9.26 9.31
C LEU A 207 15.02 -8.97 10.69
N ASP A 208 13.68 -8.92 10.76
CA ASP A 208 12.90 -8.74 11.98
C ASP A 208 11.65 -9.62 11.88
N LYS A 209 11.68 -10.74 12.60
CA LYS A 209 10.62 -11.76 12.56
C LYS A 209 9.25 -11.18 12.89
N VAL A 210 9.17 -10.27 13.87
CA VAL A 210 7.89 -9.78 14.35
C VAL A 210 7.29 -8.78 13.39
N VAL A 211 8.09 -7.83 12.91
CA VAL A 211 7.63 -6.86 11.90
C VAL A 211 7.31 -7.55 10.58
N GLY A 212 8.15 -8.49 10.14
CA GLY A 212 7.89 -9.32 8.96
C GLY A 212 6.59 -10.12 9.08
N ALA A 213 6.34 -10.75 10.23
CA ALA A 213 5.11 -11.48 10.48
C ALA A 213 3.87 -10.59 10.44
N ILE A 214 3.92 -9.43 11.10
CA ILE A 214 2.81 -8.47 11.13
C ILE A 214 2.54 -7.94 9.72
N CYS A 215 3.55 -7.47 9.00
CA CYS A 215 3.38 -6.95 7.64
C CYS A 215 2.84 -8.03 6.69
N SER A 216 3.34 -9.26 6.78
CA SER A 216 2.83 -10.38 5.98
C SER A 216 1.36 -10.68 6.31
N THR A 217 1.01 -10.67 7.60
CA THR A 217 -0.38 -10.90 8.05
C THR A 217 -1.30 -9.78 7.57
N ILE A 218 -0.89 -8.52 7.67
CA ILE A 218 -1.66 -7.38 7.14
C ILE A 218 -1.91 -7.57 5.65
N THR A 219 -0.87 -7.90 4.87
CA THR A 219 -0.99 -8.12 3.43
C THR A 219 -1.93 -9.28 3.10
N LEU A 220 -1.85 -10.40 3.82
CA LEU A 220 -2.73 -11.56 3.63
C LEU A 220 -4.19 -11.26 4.00
N VAL A 221 -4.43 -10.57 5.11
CA VAL A 221 -5.78 -10.14 5.53
C VAL A 221 -6.37 -9.20 4.49
N PHE A 222 -5.61 -8.21 4.04
CA PHE A 222 -6.06 -7.26 3.02
C PHE A 222 -6.36 -7.97 1.69
N TYR A 223 -5.49 -8.87 1.25
CA TYR A 223 -5.69 -9.69 0.06
C TYR A 223 -6.96 -10.55 0.17
N GLY A 224 -7.20 -11.20 1.30
CA GLY A 224 -8.41 -11.98 1.54
C GLY A 224 -9.67 -11.12 1.47
N LEU A 225 -9.67 -9.95 2.11
CA LEU A 225 -10.80 -9.02 2.08
C LEU A 225 -11.11 -8.56 0.65
N VAL A 226 -10.10 -8.14 -0.12
CA VAL A 226 -10.30 -7.73 -1.52
C VAL A 226 -10.78 -8.91 -2.36
N SER A 227 -10.30 -10.13 -2.11
CA SER A 227 -10.73 -11.33 -2.85
C SER A 227 -12.19 -11.70 -2.59
N CYS A 228 -12.72 -11.42 -1.40
CA CYS A 228 -14.13 -11.62 -1.09
C CYS A 228 -15.03 -10.48 -1.63
N TYR A 229 -14.46 -9.35 -2.04
CA TYR A 229 -15.24 -8.20 -2.51
C TYR A 229 -15.84 -8.48 -3.90
N PRO A 230 -17.15 -8.25 -4.13
CA PRO A 230 -17.80 -8.57 -5.41
C PRO A 230 -17.19 -7.82 -6.61
N TRP A 231 -16.72 -6.59 -6.37
CA TRP A 231 -16.12 -5.73 -7.38
C TRP A 231 -14.61 -5.56 -7.16
N TRP A 232 -13.93 -6.65 -6.85
CA TRP A 232 -12.48 -6.72 -6.58
C TRP A 232 -11.61 -6.13 -7.71
N TYR A 233 -12.12 -6.08 -8.94
CA TYR A 233 -11.47 -5.51 -10.12
C TYR A 233 -11.56 -3.96 -10.17
N GLY A 234 -12.40 -3.36 -9.31
CA GLY A 234 -12.47 -1.91 -9.16
C GLY A 234 -13.33 -1.17 -10.18
N ASN A 235 -13.98 -1.82 -11.15
CA ASN A 235 -14.78 -1.18 -12.23
C ASN A 235 -14.00 -0.21 -13.14
N ILE A 236 -13.46 0.90 -12.62
CA ILE A 236 -12.73 1.94 -13.36
C ILE A 236 -11.39 2.18 -12.66
N GLY A 237 -10.28 1.81 -13.27
CA GLY A 237 -8.99 2.07 -12.66
C GLY A 237 -7.81 1.60 -13.48
N PHE A 238 -6.61 1.85 -12.95
CA PHE A 238 -5.37 1.31 -13.48
C PHE A 238 -4.78 0.35 -12.44
N GLY A 239 -4.66 -0.93 -12.82
CA GLY A 239 -4.31 -2.01 -11.91
C GLY A 239 -5.26 -2.14 -10.71
N ASN A 240 -4.89 -2.98 -9.74
CA ASN A 240 -5.75 -3.22 -8.59
C ASN A 240 -5.58 -2.10 -7.54
N ARG A 241 -6.40 -1.06 -7.67
CA ARG A 241 -6.31 0.17 -6.84
C ARG A 241 -6.47 -0.04 -5.34
N PHE A 242 -7.13 -1.13 -4.93
CA PHE A 242 -7.33 -1.42 -3.51
C PHE A 242 -6.01 -1.62 -2.78
N PHE A 243 -5.02 -2.23 -3.44
CA PHE A 243 -3.72 -2.52 -2.86
C PHE A 243 -2.81 -1.29 -2.70
N ILE A 244 -3.23 -0.11 -3.16
CA ILE A 244 -2.45 1.13 -2.98
C ILE A 244 -2.30 1.45 -1.48
N SER A 245 -3.26 1.09 -0.65
CA SER A 245 -3.14 1.19 0.82
C SER A 245 -1.93 0.43 1.37
N LEU A 246 -1.51 -0.64 0.70
CA LEU A 246 -0.35 -1.45 1.12
C LEU A 246 0.99 -0.90 0.63
N THR A 247 1.02 0.26 -0.04
CA THR A 247 2.26 0.95 -0.49
C THR A 247 3.39 0.97 0.55
N PRO A 248 3.17 1.38 1.82
CA PRO A 248 4.26 1.37 2.81
C PRO A 248 4.83 -0.03 3.08
N ILE A 249 3.98 -1.07 3.05
CA ILE A 249 4.42 -2.47 3.24
C ILE A 249 5.15 -2.96 1.99
N PHE A 250 4.69 -2.61 0.79
CA PHE A 250 5.37 -2.96 -0.46
C PHE A 250 6.75 -2.31 -0.56
N ILE A 251 6.88 -1.04 -0.18
CA ILE A 251 8.18 -0.35 -0.14
C ILE A 251 9.11 -1.05 0.86
N LEU A 252 8.62 -1.35 2.07
CA LEU A 252 9.41 -2.05 3.09
C LEU A 252 9.85 -3.46 2.63
N GLY A 253 8.95 -4.22 2.02
CA GLY A 253 9.22 -5.54 1.45
C GLY A 253 10.27 -5.47 0.34
N LEU A 254 10.05 -4.64 -0.67
CA LEU A 254 10.98 -4.48 -1.80
C LEU A 254 12.36 -4.00 -1.33
N ALA A 255 12.42 -3.07 -0.38
CA ALA A 255 13.67 -2.60 0.21
C ALA A 255 14.42 -3.73 0.94
N SER A 256 13.69 -4.61 1.63
CA SER A 256 14.23 -5.79 2.31
C SER A 256 14.78 -6.82 1.33
N LEU A 257 14.11 -7.04 0.20
CA LEU A 257 14.62 -7.89 -0.89
C LEU A 257 15.90 -7.34 -1.48
N PHE A 258 15.96 -6.05 -1.80
CA PHE A 258 17.17 -5.42 -2.34
C PHE A 258 18.34 -5.50 -1.37
N ALA A 259 18.09 -5.27 -0.08
CA ALA A 259 19.13 -5.39 0.94
C ALA A 259 19.61 -6.84 1.14
N TRP A 260 18.72 -7.82 1.04
CA TRP A 260 19.08 -9.23 1.08
C TRP A 260 19.89 -9.63 -0.16
N ALA A 261 19.41 -9.29 -1.36
CA ALA A 261 20.08 -9.59 -2.62
C ALA A 261 21.47 -8.93 -2.68
N ALA A 262 21.62 -7.73 -2.15
CA ALA A 262 22.90 -7.04 -2.04
C ALA A 262 23.98 -7.85 -1.30
N ARG A 263 23.60 -8.78 -0.41
CA ARG A 263 24.55 -9.65 0.29
C ARG A 263 25.18 -10.70 -0.62
N LEU A 264 24.57 -10.99 -1.77
CA LEU A 264 25.09 -11.92 -2.78
C LEU A 264 26.30 -11.33 -3.53
N TRP A 265 26.55 -10.02 -3.39
CA TRP A 265 27.65 -9.32 -4.06
C TRP A 265 28.52 -8.59 -3.02
N PRO A 266 29.82 -8.94 -2.89
CA PRO A 266 30.72 -8.33 -1.91
C PRO A 266 30.90 -6.82 -2.12
N GLU A 267 30.86 -6.36 -3.37
CA GLU A 267 31.03 -4.96 -3.72
C GLU A 267 29.69 -4.21 -3.77
N SER A 268 29.59 -3.11 -3.01
CA SER A 268 28.39 -2.26 -3.00
C SER A 268 28.03 -1.70 -4.38
N ARG A 269 29.04 -1.42 -5.23
CA ARG A 269 28.81 -1.03 -6.64
C ARG A 269 28.18 -2.17 -7.44
N GLY A 270 28.63 -3.41 -7.23
CA GLY A 270 28.10 -4.59 -7.91
C GLY A 270 26.62 -4.83 -7.65
N ALA A 271 26.15 -4.60 -6.42
CA ALA A 271 24.73 -4.70 -6.09
C ALA A 271 23.89 -3.61 -6.78
N SER A 272 24.34 -2.35 -6.72
CA SER A 272 23.61 -1.21 -7.31
C SER A 272 23.50 -1.32 -8.84
N VAL A 273 24.55 -1.76 -9.52
CA VAL A 273 24.56 -1.95 -11.00
C VAL A 273 23.52 -2.98 -11.44
N ARG A 274 23.03 -3.86 -10.56
CA ARG A 274 22.02 -4.87 -10.87
C ARG A 274 20.62 -4.47 -10.45
N VAL A 275 20.47 -3.90 -9.25
CA VAL A 275 19.16 -3.48 -8.72
C VAL A 275 18.60 -2.27 -9.48
N VAL A 276 19.44 -1.28 -9.81
CA VAL A 276 18.96 -0.04 -10.44
C VAL A 276 18.37 -0.28 -11.83
N PRO A 277 19.03 -1.00 -12.76
CA PRO A 277 18.44 -1.29 -14.06
C PRO A 277 17.15 -2.10 -13.96
N LEU A 278 17.04 -3.02 -12.99
CA LEU A 278 15.82 -3.78 -12.75
C LEU A 278 14.66 -2.85 -12.34
N VAL A 279 14.90 -1.92 -11.43
CA VAL A 279 13.90 -0.91 -11.04
C VAL A 279 13.52 -0.04 -12.24
N VAL A 280 14.50 0.46 -12.99
CA VAL A 280 14.26 1.28 -14.19
C VAL A 280 13.42 0.53 -15.21
N LEU A 281 13.68 -0.76 -15.44
CA LEU A 281 12.89 -1.59 -16.34
C LEU A 281 11.42 -1.64 -15.93
N PHE A 282 11.12 -1.92 -14.65
CA PHE A 282 9.74 -1.95 -14.15
C PHE A 282 9.06 -0.58 -14.19
N VAL A 283 9.82 0.50 -13.91
CA VAL A 283 9.32 1.86 -14.00
C VAL A 283 8.96 2.22 -15.44
N VAL A 284 9.86 1.98 -16.40
CA VAL A 284 9.60 2.25 -17.83
C VAL A 284 8.43 1.41 -18.34
N TRP A 285 8.36 0.14 -17.94
CA TRP A 285 7.23 -0.73 -18.25
C TRP A 285 5.90 -0.12 -17.76
N ASN A 286 5.82 0.23 -16.48
CA ASN A 286 4.60 0.77 -15.89
C ASN A 286 4.23 2.16 -16.45
N LEU A 287 5.20 3.02 -16.73
CA LEU A 287 4.96 4.31 -17.38
C LEU A 287 4.37 4.13 -18.78
N GLY A 288 4.82 3.13 -19.53
CA GLY A 288 4.21 2.77 -20.81
C GLY A 288 2.76 2.31 -20.65
N LEU A 289 2.47 1.46 -19.66
CA LEU A 289 1.10 1.02 -19.37
C LEU A 289 0.19 2.19 -18.95
N LEU A 290 0.69 3.11 -18.12
CA LEU A 290 -0.03 4.32 -17.74
C LEU A 290 -0.32 5.20 -18.95
N TYR A 291 0.66 5.36 -19.85
CA TYR A 291 0.46 6.11 -21.09
C TYR A 291 -0.63 5.46 -21.96
N GLN A 292 -0.60 4.13 -22.13
CA GLN A 292 -1.61 3.41 -22.88
C GLN A 292 -3.02 3.61 -22.29
N TRP A 293 -3.15 3.52 -20.97
CA TRP A 293 -4.42 3.74 -20.27
C TRP A 293 -4.92 5.18 -20.45
N GLN A 294 -4.01 6.16 -20.34
CA GLN A 294 -4.35 7.59 -20.44
C GLN A 294 -4.76 7.98 -21.86
N THR A 295 -4.10 7.43 -22.87
CA THR A 295 -4.35 7.68 -24.30
C THR A 295 -5.45 6.80 -24.90
N HIS A 296 -6.13 5.99 -24.07
CA HIS A 296 -7.20 5.09 -24.49
C HIS A 296 -6.75 4.01 -25.50
N LEU A 297 -5.46 3.69 -25.53
CA LEU A 297 -4.94 2.52 -26.26
C LEU A 297 -5.35 1.20 -25.61
N LEU A 298 -5.80 1.24 -24.36
CA LEU A 298 -6.39 0.11 -23.65
C LEU A 298 -7.79 0.48 -23.16
N PRO A 299 -8.71 -0.49 -23.09
CA PRO A 299 -10.03 -0.26 -22.54
C PRO A 299 -9.92 0.19 -21.07
N ARG A 300 -10.75 1.17 -20.69
CA ARG A 300 -10.86 1.65 -19.29
C ARG A 300 -11.76 0.77 -18.42
N PHE A 301 -12.51 -0.13 -19.05
CA PHE A 301 -13.47 -1.03 -18.45
C PHE A 301 -13.23 -2.44 -18.97
N GLY A 302 -13.21 -3.40 -18.06
CA GLY A 302 -13.12 -4.81 -18.40
C GLY A 302 -11.71 -5.24 -18.79
N SER A 303 -11.64 -6.47 -19.32
CA SER A 303 -10.40 -7.16 -19.58
C SER A 303 -9.59 -6.54 -20.72
N VAL A 304 -8.28 -6.53 -20.53
CA VAL A 304 -7.31 -6.14 -21.55
C VAL A 304 -6.80 -7.37 -22.29
N TYR A 305 -6.66 -7.30 -23.62
CA TYR A 305 -5.99 -8.34 -24.39
C TYR A 305 -4.48 -8.22 -24.22
N TRP A 306 -3.83 -9.30 -23.77
CA TRP A 306 -2.40 -9.31 -23.47
C TRP A 306 -1.54 -9.01 -24.70
N GLU A 307 -1.94 -9.55 -25.85
CA GLU A 307 -1.26 -9.35 -27.14
C GLU A 307 -1.26 -7.87 -27.55
N GLU A 308 -2.40 -7.19 -27.39
CA GLU A 308 -2.55 -5.77 -27.68
C GLU A 308 -1.71 -4.92 -26.73
N LEU A 309 -1.76 -5.21 -25.43
CA LEU A 309 -0.96 -4.53 -24.41
C LEU A 309 0.55 -4.61 -24.74
N VAL A 310 1.05 -5.81 -25.04
CA VAL A 310 2.46 -6.03 -25.36
C VAL A 310 2.84 -5.38 -26.69
N TYR A 311 2.00 -5.52 -27.72
CA TYR A 311 2.22 -4.87 -29.01
C TYR A 311 2.33 -3.35 -28.86
N ASN A 312 1.37 -2.75 -28.15
CA ASN A 312 1.35 -1.32 -27.88
C ASN A 312 2.59 -0.87 -27.11
N GLN A 313 2.99 -1.63 -26.09
CA GLN A 313 4.14 -1.31 -25.23
C GLN A 313 5.44 -1.14 -26.02
N PHE A 314 5.68 -1.99 -27.03
CA PHE A 314 6.92 -1.99 -27.80
C PHE A 314 6.83 -1.23 -29.13
N ARG A 315 5.64 -1.15 -29.76
CA ARG A 315 5.49 -0.57 -31.10
C ARG A 315 4.78 0.78 -31.13
N VAL A 316 3.76 0.97 -30.30
CA VAL A 316 2.90 2.16 -30.36
C VAL A 316 3.37 3.23 -29.40
N VAL A 317 3.56 2.86 -28.12
CA VAL A 317 3.91 3.79 -27.04
C VAL A 317 5.18 4.59 -27.34
N PRO A 318 6.32 3.99 -27.75
CA PRO A 318 7.53 4.77 -27.98
C PRO A 318 7.36 5.82 -29.08
N ALA A 319 6.66 5.46 -30.17
CA ALA A 319 6.44 6.35 -31.31
C ALA A 319 5.47 7.50 -30.98
N GLN A 320 4.36 7.20 -30.31
CA GLN A 320 3.38 8.21 -29.91
C GLN A 320 3.90 9.12 -28.80
N ALA A 321 4.52 8.56 -27.75
CA ALA A 321 5.08 9.36 -26.66
C ALA A 321 6.17 10.32 -27.15
N LEU A 322 7.03 9.90 -28.07
CA LEU A 322 8.04 10.79 -28.68
C LEU A 322 7.39 11.91 -29.50
N ARG A 323 6.30 11.62 -30.22
CA ARG A 323 5.54 12.64 -30.97
C ARG A 323 4.92 13.66 -30.04
N ASP A 324 4.18 13.20 -29.03
CA ASP A 324 3.51 14.06 -28.05
C ASP A 324 4.50 14.93 -27.28
N LEU A 325 5.66 14.38 -26.91
CA LEU A 325 6.73 15.14 -26.25
C LEU A 325 7.30 16.24 -27.16
N ARG A 326 7.51 15.94 -28.45
CA ARG A 326 7.97 16.94 -29.43
C ARG A 326 6.97 18.07 -29.62
N GLU A 327 5.69 17.73 -29.73
CA GLU A 327 4.62 18.72 -29.87
C GLU A 327 4.50 19.58 -28.62
N LYS A 328 4.51 18.97 -27.43
CA LYS A 328 4.36 19.67 -26.15
C LYS A 328 5.53 20.59 -25.81
N PHE A 329 6.76 20.16 -26.09
CA PHE A 329 7.98 20.92 -25.75
C PHE A 329 8.56 21.70 -26.92
N ARG A 330 7.90 21.71 -28.09
CA ARG A 330 8.36 22.37 -29.34
C ARG A 330 9.84 22.12 -29.62
N LEU A 331 10.30 20.88 -29.45
CA LEU A 331 11.69 20.53 -29.69
C LEU A 331 11.99 20.71 -31.20
N PRO A 332 13.11 21.35 -31.58
CA PRO A 332 13.44 21.53 -32.99
C PRO A 332 13.51 20.18 -33.69
N GLY A 333 12.69 20.00 -34.72
CA GLY A 333 12.83 18.85 -35.61
C GLY A 333 14.18 18.93 -36.30
N THR A 334 14.93 17.83 -36.32
CA THR A 334 15.90 17.61 -37.40
C THR A 334 15.14 17.70 -38.71
N VAL A 335 15.21 18.87 -39.33
CA VAL A 335 14.89 19.06 -40.75
C VAL A 335 15.85 18.14 -41.49
N ARG A 336 15.37 16.97 -41.89
CA ARG A 336 16.03 16.20 -42.93
C ARG A 336 15.71 16.93 -44.23
N ASN A 337 16.71 17.63 -44.76
CA ASN A 337 16.78 17.90 -46.20
C ASN A 337 17.09 16.60 -46.94
#